data_AF-A0A536GJV7-F1
#
_entry.id   AF-A0A536GJV7-F1
#
_cell.length_a   1.000
_cell.length_b   1.000
_cell.length_c   1.000
_cell.angle_alpha   90.00
_cell.angle_beta   90.00
_cell.angle_gamma   90.00
#
_symmetry.space_group_name_H-M   'P 1'
#
loop_
_entity.id
_entity.type
_entity.pdbx_description
1 polymer ?
#
loop_
_entity_poly.entity_id
_entity_poly.type
_entity_poly.pdbx_seq_one_letter_code
_entity_poly.pdbx_strand_id
1 'polypeptide(L)' 'MAPLHITHAEWRVAKTMRITLFAFGSRGDVQPHIALGVGLRAAGHSVRIVTHALFEPLITRLG' A
#
# COMPACT_ATOMS: atom_id res chain seq x y z
N MET A 1 -18.05 -39.49 -5.89
CA MET A 1 -17.33 -38.26 -6.28
C MET A 1 -17.55 -37.25 -5.16
N ALA A 2 -16.58 -37.07 -4.27
CA ALA A 2 -16.73 -36.18 -3.12
C ALA A 2 -16.55 -34.71 -3.57
N PRO A 3 -17.38 -33.76 -3.08
CA PRO A 3 -17.24 -32.36 -3.43
C PRO A 3 -15.95 -31.78 -2.84
N LEU A 4 -15.24 -30.94 -3.59
CA LEU A 4 -14.09 -30.17 -3.10
C LEU A 4 -14.57 -29.17 -2.05
N HIS A 5 -14.25 -29.44 -0.77
CA HIS A 5 -14.44 -28.49 0.31
C HIS A 5 -13.42 -27.35 0.16
N ILE A 6 -13.85 -26.21 -0.39
CA ILE A 6 -13.07 -24.98 -0.33
C ILE A 6 -13.21 -24.42 1.10
N THR A 7 -12.21 -24.65 1.94
CA THR A 7 -12.13 -24.04 3.27
C THR A 7 -11.86 -22.54 3.10
N HIS A 8 -12.79 -21.71 3.58
CA HIS A 8 -12.58 -20.26 3.68
C HIS A 8 -11.47 -20.04 4.72
N ALA A 9 -10.27 -19.70 4.26
CA ALA A 9 -9.21 -19.31 5.18
C ALA A 9 -9.58 -17.98 5.84
N GLU A 10 -9.70 -17.97 7.17
CA GLU A 10 -9.89 -16.73 7.93
C GLU A 10 -8.60 -15.92 7.88
N TRP A 11 -8.57 -14.89 7.04
CA TRP A 11 -7.46 -13.93 7.02
C TRP A 11 -7.58 -13.00 8.23
N ARG A 12 -6.68 -13.17 9.20
CA ARG A 12 -6.53 -12.22 10.32
C ARG A 12 -5.72 -11.02 9.85
N VAL A 13 -6.39 -9.91 9.58
CA VAL A 13 -5.70 -8.61 9.40
C VAL A 13 -5.11 -8.20 10.74
N ALA A 14 -3.79 -8.09 10.84
CA ALA A 14 -3.18 -7.58 12.06
C ALA A 14 -3.56 -6.11 12.26
N LYS A 15 -3.72 -5.71 13.53
CA LYS A 15 -4.12 -4.34 13.92
C LYS A 15 -3.23 -3.26 13.29
N THR A 16 -1.95 -3.58 13.07
CA THR A 16 -0.95 -2.76 12.40
C THR A 16 -0.13 -3.63 11.45
N MET A 17 0.23 -3.09 10.28
CA MET A 17 0.94 -3.80 9.22
C MET A 17 2.15 -3.00 8.75
N ARG A 18 3.11 -3.67 8.11
CA ARG A 18 4.18 -3.04 7.33
C ARG A 18 3.85 -3.17 5.85
N ILE A 19 3.60 -2.07 5.18
CA ILE A 19 3.10 -2.01 3.81
C ILE A 19 4.13 -1.31 2.94
N THR A 20 4.51 -1.94 1.81
CA THR A 20 5.37 -1.33 0.80
C THR A 20 4.55 -1.13 -0.48
N LEU A 21 4.46 0.12 -0.93
CA LEU A 21 3.77 0.52 -2.14
C LEU A 21 4.80 0.75 -3.26
N PHE A 22 4.69 0.04 -4.37
CA PHE A 22 5.55 0.21 -5.54
C PHE A 22 4.85 1.09 -6.56
N ALA A 23 5.45 2.25 -6.86
CA ALA A 23 4.90 3.21 -7.82
C ALA A 23 6.01 3.62 -8.81
N PHE A 24 6.23 2.81 -9.84
CA PHE A 24 7.27 3.03 -10.86
C PHE A 24 6.75 3.73 -12.13
N GLY A 25 5.47 4.08 -12.17
CA GLY A 25 4.84 4.72 -13.31
C GLY A 25 5.01 6.25 -13.35
N SER A 26 4.04 6.91 -13.98
CA SER A 26 4.01 8.37 -14.11
C SER A 26 3.52 9.07 -12.83
N ARG A 27 3.36 10.40 -12.85
CA ARG A 27 2.67 11.14 -11.77
C ARG A 27 1.29 10.59 -11.44
N GLY A 28 0.56 10.11 -12.45
CA GLY A 28 -0.76 9.50 -12.27
C GLY A 28 -0.72 8.16 -11.52
N ASP A 29 0.44 7.50 -11.48
CA ASP A 29 0.69 6.32 -10.65
C ASP A 29 1.16 6.74 -9.25
N VAL A 30 2.15 7.62 -9.16
CA VAL A 30 2.77 7.98 -7.87
C VAL A 30 1.81 8.72 -6.94
N GLN A 31 1.05 9.69 -7.44
CA GLN A 31 0.19 10.54 -6.59
C GLN A 31 -0.91 9.77 -5.82
N PRO A 32 -1.70 8.87 -6.45
CA PRO A 32 -2.68 8.08 -5.68
C PRO A 32 -2.01 7.13 -4.67
N HIS A 33 -0.81 6.62 -4.95
CA HIS A 33 -0.05 5.82 -3.99
C HIS A 33 0.41 6.64 -2.77
N ILE A 34 0.75 7.92 -2.95
CA ILE A 34 1.02 8.84 -1.82
C ILE A 34 -0.23 9.01 -0.98
N ALA A 35 -1.37 9.34 -1.60
CA ALA A 35 -2.63 9.56 -0.89
C ALA A 35 -3.06 8.30 -0.10
N LEU A 36 -2.93 7.12 -0.72
CA LEU A 36 -3.16 5.85 -0.04
C LEU A 36 -2.19 5.65 1.12
N GLY A 37 -0.90 5.91 0.92
CA GLY A 37 0.11 5.76 1.95
C GLY A 37 -0.12 6.66 3.17
N VAL A 38 -0.55 7.90 2.95
CA VAL A 38 -0.95 8.83 4.02
C VAL A 38 -2.14 8.28 4.80
N GLY A 39 -3.18 7.81 4.10
CA GLY A 39 -4.36 7.21 4.73
C GLY A 39 -4.01 5.96 5.56
N LEU A 40 -3.17 5.07 5.02
CA LEU A 40 -2.71 3.88 5.73
C LEU A 40 -1.84 4.23 6.95
N ARG A 41 -1.00 5.26 6.86
CA ARG A 41 -0.22 5.75 8.00
C ARG A 41 -1.11 6.34 9.08
N ALA A 42 -2.12 7.13 8.69
CA ALA A 42 -3.12 7.67 9.61
C ALA A 42 -3.95 6.57 10.29
N ALA A 43 -4.20 5.46 9.60
CA ALA A 43 -4.84 4.27 10.17
C ALA A 43 -3.93 3.45 11.11
N GLY A 44 -2.68 3.86 11.32
CA GLY A 44 -1.74 3.22 12.25
C GLY A 44 -0.86 2.14 11.62
N HIS A 45 -0.75 2.08 10.29
CA HIS A 45 0.17 1.19 9.59
C HIS A 45 1.54 1.85 9.35
N SER A 46 2.59 1.04 9.27
CA SER A 46 3.91 1.48 8.81
C SER A 46 3.95 1.36 7.29
N VAL A 47 4.22 2.46 6.60
CA VAL A 47 4.16 2.52 5.13
C VAL A 47 5.49 2.99 4.55
N ARG A 48 5.90 2.35 3.46
CA ARG A 48 7.00 2.76 2.59
C ARG A 48 6.52 2.88 1.15
N ILE A 49 6.91 3.95 0.47
CA ILE A 49 6.71 4.09 -0.97
C ILE A 49 8.06 3.90 -1.68
N VAL A 50 8.08 3.09 -2.72
CA VAL A 50 9.23 2.87 -3.59
C VAL A 50 8.90 3.45 -4.96
N THR A 51 9.66 4.45 -5.38
CA THR A 51 9.48 5.14 -6.67
C THR A 51 10.82 5.71 -7.15
N HIS A 52 10.83 6.34 -8.33
CA HIS A 52 12.00 7.02 -8.86
C HIS A 52 12.32 8.29 -8.06
N ALA A 53 13.61 8.58 -7.86
CA ALA A 53 14.09 9.76 -7.13
C ALA A 53 13.53 11.09 -7.67
N LEU A 54 13.19 11.16 -8.96
CA LEU A 54 12.57 12.33 -9.59
C LEU A 54 11.26 12.77 -8.91
N PHE A 55 10.58 11.84 -8.22
CA PHE A 55 9.33 12.11 -7.50
C PHE A 55 9.54 12.46 -6.03
N GLU A 56 10.77 12.51 -5.52
CA GLU A 56 11.07 12.93 -4.14
C GLU A 56 10.40 14.27 -3.77
N PRO A 57 10.45 15.34 -4.60
CA PRO A 57 9.75 16.58 -4.28
C PRO A 57 8.23 16.42 -4.15
N LEU A 58 7.64 15.49 -4.92
CA LEU A 58 6.22 15.19 -4.87
C LEU A 58 5.87 14.44 -3.57
N ILE A 59 6.69 13.47 -3.16
CA ILE A 59 6.54 12.73 -1.90
C ILE A 59 6.64 13.71 -0.71
N THR A 60 7.67 14.54 -0.65
CA THR A 60 7.90 15.48 0.47
C THR A 60 6.78 16.50 0.62
N ARG A 61 6.11 16.89 -0.48
CA ARG A 61 5.02 17.86 -0.46
C ARG A 61 3.67 17.28 -0.05
N LEU A 62 3.39 16.02 -0.40
CA LEU A 62 2.06 15.40 -0.26
C LEU A 62 1.97 14.31 0.81
N GLY A 63 3.12 13.81 1.26
CA GLY A 63 3.25 12.67 2.17
C GLY A 63 3.37 13.03 3.64
#